data_AF-A0AAP4RB54-F1
#
_entry.id   AF-A0AAP4RB54-F1
#
_cell.length_a   1.000
_cell.length_b   1.000
_cell.length_c   1.000
_cell.angle_alpha   90.00
_cell.angle_beta   90.00
_cell.angle_gamma   90.00
#
_symmetry.space_group_name_H-M   'P 1'
#
loop_
_entity.id
_entity.type
_entity.pdbx_description
1 polymer ?
#
loop_
_entity_poly.entity_id
_entity_poly.type
_entity_poly.pdbx_seq_one_letter_code
_entity_poly.pdbx_strand_id
1 'polypeptide(L)'
;MPNLHRVIDRAHADLIARGAAIAAECGLAPCGPAGWSNGLRDADRIALVVYQPRHGGGERYGVTRFFDGQYASADCVLPEHATRALLAATRAEFERICAADATRRADIRLDASVEDPDGASIELLASDVDVQRRDVRLEAQQLALF
;
A
#
# COMPACT_ATOMS: atom_id res chain seq x y z
N MET A 1 31.86 -12.08 4.18
CA MET A 1 30.42 -12.07 3.88
C MET A 1 29.74 -11.08 4.82
N PRO A 2 28.99 -10.08 4.33
CA PRO A 2 28.26 -9.16 5.19
C PRO A 2 27.12 -9.88 5.93
N ASN A 3 26.83 -9.43 7.15
CA ASN A 3 25.74 -9.97 7.97
C ASN A 3 24.39 -9.57 7.35
N LEU A 4 23.55 -10.55 6.99
CA LEU A 4 22.25 -10.36 6.36
C LEU A 4 21.34 -9.38 7.12
N HIS A 5 21.35 -9.43 8.46
CA HIS A 5 20.55 -8.52 9.28
C HIS A 5 20.96 -7.05 9.05
N ARG A 6 22.26 -6.76 8.99
CA ARG A 6 22.76 -5.40 8.74
C ARG A 6 22.39 -4.87 7.36
N VAL A 7 22.27 -5.77 6.36
CA VAL A 7 21.89 -5.41 5.00
C VAL A 7 20.41 -5.08 4.91
N ILE A 8 19.55 -5.89 5.55
CA ILE A 8 18.10 -5.65 5.63
C ILE A 8 17.80 -4.34 6.37
N ASP A 9 18.46 -4.12 7.51
CA ASP A 9 18.28 -2.89 8.30
C ASP A 9 18.66 -1.64 7.50
N ARG A 10 19.73 -1.73 6.69
CA ARG A 10 20.17 -0.62 5.84
C ARG A 10 19.22 -0.36 4.68
N ALA A 11 18.78 -1.40 3.98
CA ALA A 11 17.82 -1.25 2.88
C ALA A 11 16.52 -0.61 3.38
N HIS A 12 16.02 -1.07 4.54
CA HIS A 12 14.83 -0.50 5.16
C HIS A 12 15.04 0.96 5.60
N ALA A 13 16.21 1.31 6.15
CA ALA A 13 16.53 2.69 6.48
C ALA A 13 16.58 3.59 5.22
N ASP A 14 17.15 3.09 4.12
CA ASP A 14 17.18 3.79 2.84
C ASP A 14 15.77 3.98 2.26
N LEU A 15 14.88 2.99 2.43
CA LEU A 15 13.45 3.12 2.07
C LEU A 15 12.77 4.23 2.86
N ILE A 16 12.97 4.28 4.18
CA ILE A 16 12.41 5.33 5.03
C ILE A 16 12.93 6.70 4.60
N ALA A 17 14.23 6.82 4.32
CA ALA A 17 14.82 8.07 3.83
C ALA A 17 14.23 8.51 2.49
N ARG A 18 14.02 7.59 1.54
CA ARG A 18 13.32 7.87 0.27
C ARG A 18 11.87 8.30 0.50
N GLY A 19 11.15 7.61 1.39
CA GLY A 19 9.78 7.98 1.78
C GLY A 19 9.70 9.40 2.35
N ALA A 20 10.66 9.76 3.21
CA ALA A 20 10.76 11.11 3.78
C ALA A 20 11.02 12.18 2.71
N ALA A 21 11.84 11.88 1.70
CA ALA A 21 12.10 12.81 0.60
C ALA A 21 10.85 13.06 -0.25
N ILE A 22 10.11 12.00 -0.61
CA ILE A 22 8.82 12.12 -1.33
C ILE A 22 7.81 12.91 -0.50
N ALA A 23 7.72 12.61 0.80
CA ALA A 23 6.83 13.31 1.71
C ALA A 23 7.14 14.81 1.77
N ALA A 24 8.42 15.19 1.84
CA ALA A 24 8.85 16.59 1.84
C ALA A 24 8.48 17.30 0.53
N GLU A 25 8.69 16.66 -0.62
CA GLU A 25 8.29 17.18 -1.94
C GLU A 25 6.76 17.40 -2.03
N CYS A 26 5.99 16.52 -1.41
CA CYS A 26 4.52 16.57 -1.41
C CYS A 26 3.93 17.39 -0.25
N GLY A 27 4.76 18.06 0.57
CA GLY A 27 4.31 18.86 1.71
C GLY A 27 3.64 18.06 2.84
N LEU A 28 4.00 16.78 3.00
CA LEU A 28 3.47 15.92 4.06
C LEU A 28 4.34 15.99 5.33
N ALA A 29 3.69 15.93 6.49
CA ALA A 29 4.35 15.89 7.79
C ALA A 29 4.43 14.45 8.32
N PRO A 30 5.49 14.09 9.07
CA PRO A 30 5.61 12.76 9.67
C PRO A 30 4.49 12.50 10.68
N CYS A 31 3.88 11.32 10.60
CA CYS A 31 2.85 10.86 11.53
C CYS A 31 3.17 9.48 12.15
N GLY A 32 4.40 8.99 11.96
CA GLY A 32 4.91 7.74 12.51
C GLY A 32 6.31 7.43 11.98
N PRO A 33 6.90 6.27 12.35
CA PRO A 33 8.26 5.91 11.96
C PRO A 33 8.48 5.77 10.45
N ALA A 34 7.42 5.44 9.71
CA ALA A 34 7.46 5.16 8.27
C ALA A 34 6.23 5.73 7.55
N GLY A 35 5.59 6.78 8.11
CA GLY A 35 4.34 7.33 7.60
C GLY A 35 4.30 8.85 7.66
N TRP A 36 3.69 9.45 6.64
CA TRP A 36 3.51 10.88 6.48
C TRP A 36 2.10 11.20 6.00
N SER A 37 1.56 12.34 6.42
CA SER A 37 0.26 12.83 5.93
C SER A 37 0.20 14.35 5.95
N ASN A 38 -0.78 14.91 5.27
CA ASN A 38 -1.08 16.34 5.36
C ASN A 38 -1.82 16.73 6.65
N GLY A 39 -2.05 15.80 7.58
CA GLY A 39 -2.76 16.03 8.85
C GLY A 39 -4.27 16.27 8.70
N LEU A 40 -4.78 16.31 7.47
CA LEU A 40 -6.20 16.48 7.18
C LEU A 40 -6.94 15.16 7.34
N ARG A 41 -8.25 15.29 7.57
CA ARG A 41 -9.19 14.17 7.65
C ARG A 41 -10.08 14.16 6.41
N ASP A 42 -10.76 13.04 6.22
CA ASP A 42 -11.84 12.90 5.25
C ASP A 42 -11.41 13.30 3.82
N ALA A 43 -12.20 14.15 3.15
CA ALA A 43 -12.13 14.39 1.70
C ALA A 43 -10.79 14.93 1.18
N ASP A 44 -9.98 15.55 2.04
CA ASP A 44 -8.71 16.15 1.64
C ASP A 44 -7.49 15.34 2.11
N ARG A 45 -7.70 14.19 2.75
CA ARG A 45 -6.61 13.42 3.34
C ARG A 45 -5.70 12.85 2.25
N ILE A 46 -4.40 13.15 2.39
CA ILE A 46 -3.32 12.58 1.59
C ILE A 46 -2.33 11.94 2.57
N ALA A 47 -1.93 10.70 2.31
CA ALA A 47 -0.95 10.01 3.13
C ALA A 47 -0.02 9.12 2.30
N LEU A 48 1.20 8.98 2.83
CA LEU A 48 2.24 8.09 2.35
C LEU A 48 2.66 7.19 3.51
N VAL A 49 2.78 5.89 3.26
CA VAL A 49 3.41 4.93 4.17
C VAL A 49 4.45 4.13 3.39
N VAL A 50 5.60 3.89 3.99
CA VAL A 50 6.58 2.96 3.43
C VAL A 50 6.64 1.70 4.27
N TYR A 51 6.73 0.56 3.62
CA TYR A 51 6.80 -0.71 4.31
C TYR A 51 7.42 -1.79 3.43
N GLN A 52 7.86 -2.87 4.07
CA GLN A 52 8.26 -4.10 3.39
C GLN A 52 7.16 -5.14 3.62
N PRO A 53 6.47 -5.62 2.58
CA PRO A 53 5.46 -6.65 2.72
C PRO A 53 6.09 -7.93 3.26
N ARG A 54 5.34 -8.62 4.12
CA ARG A 54 5.72 -9.96 4.58
C ARG A 54 5.68 -10.99 3.45
N HIS A 55 4.77 -10.80 2.50
CA HIS A 55 4.55 -11.69 1.35
C HIS A 55 4.53 -10.86 0.06
N GLY A 56 5.21 -11.35 -0.98
CA GLY A 56 5.45 -10.59 -2.20
C GLY A 56 6.60 -9.61 -2.01
N GLY A 57 7.75 -9.91 -2.62
CA GLY A 57 8.99 -9.17 -2.39
C GLY A 57 8.93 -7.68 -2.71
N GLY A 58 9.97 -6.99 -2.22
CA GLY A 58 10.28 -5.60 -2.51
C GLY A 58 9.66 -4.59 -1.56
N GLU A 59 10.33 -3.47 -1.43
CA GLU A 59 9.87 -2.29 -0.68
C GLU A 59 8.62 -1.67 -1.34
N ARG A 60 7.77 -1.05 -0.53
CA ARG A 60 6.51 -0.44 -1.00
C ARG A 60 6.34 0.98 -0.50
N TYR A 61 5.72 1.77 -1.36
CA TYR A 61 5.17 3.08 -1.07
C TYR A 61 3.65 2.99 -1.14
N GLY A 62 3.00 2.80 0.00
CA GLY A 62 1.55 2.85 0.12
C GLY A 62 1.09 4.30 0.05
N VAL A 63 0.30 4.63 -0.96
CA VAL A 63 -0.26 5.97 -1.18
C VAL A 63 -1.76 5.92 -0.94
N THR A 64 -2.25 6.92 -0.21
CA THR A 64 -3.66 7.12 0.09
C THR A 64 -4.08 8.54 -0.30
N ARG A 65 -5.19 8.66 -1.02
CA ARG A 65 -5.86 9.93 -1.32
C ARG A 65 -7.37 9.79 -1.22
N PHE A 66 -8.04 10.91 -0.95
CA PHE A 66 -9.47 11.03 -1.12
C PHE A 66 -9.80 11.85 -2.36
N PHE A 67 -10.86 11.44 -3.05
CA PHE A 67 -11.42 12.13 -4.21
C PHE A 67 -12.94 12.14 -4.05
N ASP A 68 -13.56 13.32 -4.02
CA ASP A 68 -15.02 13.48 -3.94
C ASP A 68 -15.66 12.66 -2.79
N GLY A 69 -14.99 12.63 -1.63
CA GLY A 69 -15.44 11.88 -0.45
C GLY A 69 -15.22 10.36 -0.53
N GLN A 70 -14.58 9.86 -1.59
CA GLN A 70 -14.23 8.46 -1.74
C GLN A 70 -12.74 8.22 -1.52
N TYR A 71 -12.44 7.15 -0.79
CA TYR A 71 -11.08 6.70 -0.56
C TYR A 71 -10.50 6.01 -1.81
N ALA A 72 -9.23 6.28 -2.11
CA ALA A 72 -8.42 5.55 -3.06
C ALA A 72 -7.04 5.26 -2.46
N SER A 73 -6.55 4.04 -2.63
CA SER A 73 -5.20 3.67 -2.21
C SER A 73 -4.53 2.74 -3.19
N ALA A 74 -3.21 2.82 -3.24
CA ALA A 74 -2.38 1.95 -4.07
C ALA A 74 -0.99 1.75 -3.46
N ASP A 75 -0.39 0.60 -3.75
CA ASP A 75 1.00 0.32 -3.42
C ASP A 75 1.88 0.52 -4.65
N CYS A 76 2.74 1.53 -4.59
CA CYS A 76 3.73 1.79 -5.64
C CYS A 76 5.04 1.06 -5.31
N VAL A 77 5.70 0.50 -6.33
CA VAL A 77 7.09 0.00 -6.22
C VAL A 77 8.08 1.13 -6.45
N LEU A 78 7.80 2.01 -7.41
CA LEU A 78 8.69 3.10 -7.78
C LEU A 78 8.37 4.38 -7.00
N PRO A 79 9.39 5.09 -6.50
CA PRO A 79 9.20 6.34 -5.78
C PRO A 79 8.56 7.42 -6.65
N GLU A 80 8.90 7.49 -7.95
CA GLU A 80 8.33 8.48 -8.88
C GLU A 80 6.84 8.26 -9.09
N HIS A 81 6.39 7.00 -9.13
CA HIS A 81 4.97 6.68 -9.19
C HIS A 81 4.24 7.07 -7.91
N ALA A 82 4.87 6.87 -6.75
CA ALA A 82 4.32 7.31 -5.48
C ALA A 82 4.15 8.85 -5.45
N THR A 83 5.16 9.61 -5.88
CA THR A 83 5.06 11.08 -5.99
C THR A 83 3.94 11.49 -6.93
N ARG A 84 3.86 10.91 -8.14
CA ARG A 84 2.80 11.24 -9.10
C ARG A 84 1.41 10.88 -8.57
N ALA A 85 1.27 9.72 -7.91
CA ALA A 85 0.02 9.31 -7.29
C ALA A 85 -0.37 10.27 -6.16
N LEU A 86 0.60 10.73 -5.35
CA LEU A 86 0.41 11.74 -4.31
C LEU A 86 0.05 13.11 -4.86
N LEU A 87 0.33 13.42 -6.13
CA LEU A 87 0.01 14.72 -6.75
C LEU A 87 -1.19 14.65 -7.70
N ALA A 88 -1.79 13.47 -7.88
CA ALA A 88 -2.89 13.26 -8.81
C ALA A 88 -4.09 14.19 -8.49
N ALA A 89 -4.53 14.96 -9.48
CA ALA A 89 -5.62 15.91 -9.32
C ALA A 89 -7.00 15.23 -9.33
N THR A 90 -7.10 14.06 -9.95
CA THR A 90 -8.35 13.32 -10.09
C THR A 90 -8.19 11.84 -9.76
N ARG A 91 -9.29 11.18 -9.40
CA ARG A 91 -9.31 9.73 -9.16
C ARG A 91 -8.88 8.93 -10.39
N ALA A 92 -9.36 9.32 -11.57
CA ALA A 92 -9.02 8.64 -12.82
C ALA A 92 -7.52 8.76 -13.16
N GLU A 93 -6.90 9.89 -12.84
CA GLU A 93 -5.44 10.05 -12.97
C GLU A 93 -4.69 9.15 -12.00
N PHE A 94 -5.11 9.14 -10.73
CA PHE A 94 -4.55 8.27 -9.70
C PHE A 94 -4.59 6.80 -10.13
N GLU A 95 -5.76 6.32 -10.56
CA GLU A 95 -5.95 4.94 -11.00
C GLU A 95 -5.10 4.59 -12.22
N ARG A 96 -4.96 5.52 -13.17
CA ARG A 96 -4.10 5.31 -14.36
C ARG A 96 -2.62 5.16 -13.99
N ILE A 97 -2.12 6.00 -13.07
CA ILE A 97 -0.74 5.91 -12.56
C ILE A 97 -0.53 4.55 -11.89
N CYS A 98 -1.48 4.14 -11.05
CA CYS A 98 -1.39 2.89 -10.30
C CYS A 98 -1.52 1.64 -11.18
N ALA A 99 -2.33 1.70 -12.25
CA ALA A 99 -2.44 0.61 -13.23
C ALA A 99 -1.14 0.39 -14.02
N ALA A 100 -0.43 1.46 -14.36
CA ALA A 100 0.88 1.37 -14.99
C ALA A 100 1.92 0.70 -14.07
N ASP A 101 1.89 1.02 -12.76
CA ASP A 101 2.75 0.36 -11.78
C ASP A 101 2.38 -1.11 -11.57
N ALA A 102 1.08 -1.44 -11.56
CA ALA A 102 0.59 -2.81 -11.44
C ALA A 102 1.03 -3.69 -12.62
N THR A 103 1.03 -3.15 -13.84
CA THR A 103 1.51 -3.86 -15.04
C THR A 103 3.00 -4.16 -14.91
N ARG A 104 3.82 -3.16 -14.56
CA ARG A 104 5.26 -3.36 -14.30
C ARG A 104 5.52 -4.35 -13.16
N ARG A 105 4.68 -4.33 -12.12
CA ARG A 105 4.77 -5.31 -11.03
C ARG A 105 4.54 -6.73 -11.54
N ALA A 106 3.60 -6.94 -12.46
CA ALA A 106 3.40 -8.23 -13.10
C ALA A 106 4.64 -8.63 -13.90
N ASP A 107 5.25 -7.71 -14.65
CA ASP A 107 6.48 -7.96 -15.41
C ASP A 107 7.66 -8.35 -14.51
N ILE A 108 7.88 -7.61 -13.42
CA ILE A 108 8.95 -7.92 -12.43
C ILE A 108 8.70 -9.30 -11.79
N ARG A 109 7.44 -9.64 -11.48
CA ARG A 109 7.10 -10.96 -10.94
C ARG A 109 7.34 -12.07 -11.95
N LEU A 110 7.02 -11.85 -13.22
CA LEU A 110 7.29 -12.80 -14.31
C LEU A 110 8.79 -13.04 -14.44
N ASP A 111 9.61 -11.98 -14.45
CA ASP A 111 11.08 -12.08 -14.54
C ASP A 111 11.67 -12.81 -13.32
N ALA A 112 11.22 -12.46 -12.11
CA ALA A 112 11.63 -13.15 -10.88
C ALA A 112 11.15 -14.61 -10.79
N SER A 113 10.16 -15.03 -11.60
CA SER A 113 9.74 -16.44 -11.69
C SER A 113 10.63 -17.28 -12.61
N VAL A 114 11.56 -16.65 -13.35
CA VAL A 114 12.47 -17.35 -14.29
C VAL A 114 13.76 -17.84 -13.60
N GLU A 115 14.04 -17.42 -12.37
CA GLU A 115 15.20 -17.87 -11.58
C GLU A 115 14.81 -18.69 -10.33
N ASP A 116 13.92 -19.67 -10.48
CA ASP A 116 13.76 -20.73 -9.49
C ASP A 116 13.58 -22.11 -10.15
N PRO A 117 14.65 -22.91 -10.32
CA PRO A 117 14.53 -24.30 -10.70
C PRO A 117 14.40 -25.21 -9.47
N ASP A 118 13.64 -24.84 -8.42
CA ASP A 118 13.12 -25.80 -7.43
C ASP A 118 12.09 -25.16 -6.48
N GLY A 119 10.89 -24.86 -7.00
CA GLY A 119 9.81 -24.29 -6.20
C GLY A 119 8.43 -24.64 -6.75
N ALA A 120 7.89 -25.78 -6.31
CA ALA A 120 6.61 -26.34 -6.71
C ALA A 120 5.48 -25.31 -6.91
N SER A 121 4.85 -25.40 -8.07
CA SER A 121 3.65 -24.66 -8.47
C SER A 121 2.53 -24.84 -7.45
N ILE A 122 2.02 -23.74 -6.89
CA ILE A 122 0.74 -23.77 -6.16
C ILE A 122 -0.36 -23.34 -7.12
N GLU A 123 -1.20 -24.30 -7.46
CA GLU A 123 -2.42 -24.13 -8.24
C GLU A 123 -3.34 -23.07 -7.63
N LEU A 124 -3.81 -22.19 -8.50
CA LEU A 124 -4.76 -21.12 -8.21
C LEU A 124 -6.16 -21.72 -8.01
N LEU A 125 -6.57 -21.96 -6.77
CA LEU A 125 -7.96 -22.25 -6.46
C LEU A 125 -8.72 -20.94 -6.21
N ALA A 126 -9.46 -20.51 -7.23
CA ALA A 126 -10.58 -19.61 -7.10
C ALA A 126 -11.72 -20.35 -6.38
N SER A 127 -12.07 -19.87 -5.19
CA SER A 127 -13.28 -20.30 -4.48
C SER A 127 -13.96 -19.07 -3.87
N ASP A 128 -15.23 -18.91 -4.25
CA ASP A 128 -16.21 -17.94 -3.77
C ASP A 128 -16.13 -17.63 -2.28
N VAL A 129 -16.17 -16.34 -1.94
CA VAL A 129 -16.66 -15.87 -0.63
C VAL A 129 -17.72 -14.82 -0.89
N ASP A 130 -18.90 -15.30 -1.28
CA ASP A 130 -20.15 -14.58 -1.04
C ASP A 130 -20.85 -15.23 0.17
N VAL A 131 -21.54 -14.39 0.95
CA VAL A 131 -22.38 -14.75 2.12
C VAL A 131 -21.66 -15.19 3.40
N GLN A 132 -21.26 -14.21 4.23
CA GLN A 132 -21.59 -14.19 5.68
C GLN A 132 -21.59 -12.73 6.19
N ARG A 133 -22.56 -11.95 5.72
CA ARG A 133 -22.91 -10.63 6.26
C ARG A 133 -24.37 -10.64 6.71
N ARG A 134 -24.66 -11.39 7.78
CA ARG A 134 -25.88 -11.32 8.61
C ARG A 134 -25.60 -12.21 9.82
N ASP A 135 -25.56 -11.60 11.01
CA ASP A 135 -25.69 -12.22 12.36
C ASP A 135 -24.82 -11.55 13.45
N VAL A 136 -24.29 -10.34 13.22
CA VAL A 136 -23.73 -9.50 14.31
C VAL A 136 -24.47 -8.17 14.42
N ARG A 137 -25.81 -8.23 14.38
CA ARG A 137 -26.65 -7.06 14.66
C ARG A 137 -27.99 -7.46 15.28
N LEU A 138 -27.95 -8.21 16.39
CA LEU A 138 -29.15 -8.53 17.16
C LEU A 138 -28.86 -8.86 18.65
N GLU A 139 -27.91 -8.19 19.31
CA GLU A 139 -27.84 -8.21 20.79
C GLU A 139 -27.47 -6.84 21.39
N ALA A 140 -28.06 -5.78 20.84
CA ALA A 140 -28.13 -4.51 21.54
C ALA A 140 -29.51 -3.91 21.30
N GLN A 141 -30.30 -3.89 22.38
CA GLN A 141 -31.53 -3.15 22.63
C GLN A 141 -32.79 -4.01 22.79
N GLN A 142 -33.42 -3.81 23.97
CA GLN A 142 -34.73 -4.25 24.48
C GLN A 142 -34.64 -5.51 25.37
N LEU A 143 -34.83 -5.45 26.69
CA LEU A 143 -35.80 -4.71 27.52
C LEU A 143 -35.11 -4.21 28.82
N ALA A 144 -35.17 -2.95 29.28
CA ALA A 144 -36.28 -2.07 29.67
C ALA A 144 -37.09 -2.53 30.90
N LEU A 145 -36.97 -1.72 31.97
CA LEU A 145 -37.94 -1.45 33.04
C LEU A 145 -38.39 -2.62 33.92
N PHE A 146 -37.89 -2.67 35.17
CA PHE A 146 -38.59 -2.24 36.39
C PHE A 146 -37.59 -2.15 37.55
#